data_AF-A0ABD5Q3I4-F1
#
_entry.id   AF-A0ABD5Q3I4-F1
#
_cell.length_a   1.000
_cell.length_b   1.000
_cell.length_c   1.000
_cell.angle_alpha   90.00
_cell.angle_beta   90.00
_cell.angle_gamma   90.00
#
_symmetry.space_group_name_H-M   'P 1'
#
loop_
_entity.id
_entity.type
_entity.pdbx_description
1 polymer ?
#
loop_
_entity_poly.entity_id
_entity_poly.type
_entity_poly.pdbx_seq_one_letter_code
_entity_poly.pdbx_strand_id
1 'polypeptide(L)'
;MSEIAEIFVASVRDGYVQVSAFVALTVLLFGLAQYRTGGALVERLGESERAQPLAGAAMGLTPGCGGAIVMMPLYVRGTVSFGTVVATLVATAGDSAFVILALAPKAAVYAYGLAFGAAVVTGYVIDRFGVGVGRVDAAVRRIDRTATDGGAATPAKVATGPHDYADGNRAASDADGCSPRDHSPARESPLLTPLSHAAHAVWWLAAVAALGLGVTYLFAGAPEVPLEVGLSFAGLFTVVGVTGTVLSFYLYFVGRSYLGDGAVGRARESFGGIYDALVHAAMETSFVTVWVLAAYLLYEYGVLALGVDVGALAAAAGLLAPVAGALVGLIPGCGPQIVLAGVYAEGAIPFSALTANAISQDGDALFPLLAVDRTAAVVASIYTTIPALVVGIALHLLFGPMFGFGVLG
;
A
#
# COMPACT_ATOMS: atom_id res chain seq x y z
N MET A 1 -14.10 -27.25 6.46
CA MET A 1 -12.67 -27.58 6.26
C MET A 1 -11.99 -27.36 7.62
N SER A 2 -10.66 -27.45 7.77
CA SER A 2 -10.05 -26.91 9.00
C SER A 2 -10.17 -25.38 8.97
N GLU A 3 -10.38 -24.73 10.11
CA GLU A 3 -10.47 -23.26 10.23
C GLU A 3 -9.29 -22.54 9.54
N ILE A 4 -8.09 -23.11 9.67
CA ILE A 4 -6.85 -22.67 9.00
C ILE A 4 -6.98 -22.68 7.46
N ALA A 5 -7.60 -23.73 6.91
CA ALA A 5 -7.78 -23.85 5.46
C ALA A 5 -8.86 -22.90 4.93
N GLU A 6 -9.89 -22.61 5.73
CA GLU A 6 -10.91 -21.62 5.37
C GLU A 6 -10.32 -20.22 5.33
N ILE A 7 -9.57 -19.84 6.36
CA ILE A 7 -8.80 -18.58 6.38
C ILE A 7 -7.86 -18.51 5.17
N PHE A 8 -7.12 -19.59 4.87
CA PHE A 8 -6.21 -19.59 3.73
C PHE A 8 -6.94 -19.29 2.41
N VAL A 9 -8.01 -20.03 2.12
CA VAL A 9 -8.74 -19.87 0.84
C VAL A 9 -9.45 -18.51 0.79
N ALA A 10 -9.99 -18.03 1.91
CA ALA A 10 -10.58 -16.70 2.01
C ALA A 10 -9.54 -15.61 1.73
N SER A 11 -8.38 -15.63 2.39
CA SER A 11 -7.31 -14.64 2.16
C SER A 11 -6.78 -14.67 0.72
N VAL A 12 -6.63 -15.86 0.12
CA VAL A 12 -6.25 -16.04 -1.30
C VAL A 12 -7.27 -15.40 -2.23
N ARG A 13 -8.56 -15.69 -1.99
CA ARG A 13 -9.66 -15.18 -2.82
C ARG A 13 -9.79 -13.67 -2.69
N ASP A 14 -9.87 -13.19 -1.46
CA ASP A 14 -10.19 -11.81 -1.12
C ASP A 14 -9.02 -10.88 -1.48
N GLY A 15 -7.78 -11.29 -1.20
CA GLY A 15 -6.59 -10.53 -1.60
C GLY A 15 -6.44 -10.33 -3.11
N TYR A 16 -6.95 -11.25 -3.94
CA TYR A 16 -6.94 -11.04 -5.38
C TYR A 16 -8.09 -10.16 -5.86
N VAL A 17 -9.33 -10.47 -5.45
CA VAL A 17 -10.52 -9.79 -5.96
C VAL A 17 -10.62 -8.36 -5.45
N GLN A 18 -10.28 -8.13 -4.18
CA GLN A 18 -10.43 -6.82 -3.53
C GLN A 18 -9.21 -5.94 -3.78
N VAL A 19 -7.99 -6.47 -3.61
CA VAL A 19 -6.75 -5.68 -3.71
C VAL A 19 -6.12 -5.78 -5.10
N SER A 20 -5.78 -6.99 -5.53
CA SER A 20 -4.91 -7.18 -6.71
C SER A 20 -5.55 -6.73 -8.02
N ALA A 21 -6.85 -7.00 -8.21
CA ALA A 21 -7.58 -6.60 -9.41
C ALA A 21 -7.65 -5.07 -9.57
N PHE A 22 -7.81 -4.36 -8.46
CA PHE A 22 -7.80 -2.89 -8.46
C PHE A 22 -6.41 -2.34 -8.75
N VAL A 23 -5.36 -2.91 -8.15
CA VAL A 23 -3.96 -2.55 -8.43
C VAL A 23 -3.62 -2.81 -9.91
N ALA A 24 -4.07 -3.93 -10.49
CA ALA A 24 -3.89 -4.22 -11.91
C ALA A 24 -4.43 -3.09 -12.79
N LEU A 25 -5.63 -2.61 -12.48
CA LEU A 25 -6.26 -1.52 -13.20
C LEU A 25 -5.47 -0.22 -13.04
N THR A 26 -5.13 0.18 -11.82
CA THR A 26 -4.48 1.47 -11.57
C THR A 26 -3.08 1.53 -12.17
N VAL A 27 -2.28 0.46 -12.03
CA VAL A 27 -0.96 0.34 -12.64
C VAL A 27 -1.06 0.33 -14.17
N LEU A 28 -2.05 -0.36 -14.74
CA LEU A 28 -2.28 -0.35 -16.19
C LEU A 28 -2.68 1.03 -16.69
N LEU A 29 -3.62 1.71 -16.02
CA LEU A 29 -4.03 3.06 -16.40
C LEU A 29 -2.84 4.02 -16.39
N PHE A 30 -1.99 3.93 -15.37
CA PHE A 30 -0.76 4.71 -15.30
C PHE A 30 0.21 4.36 -16.43
N GLY A 31 0.43 3.06 -16.70
CA GLY A 31 1.29 2.60 -17.80
C GLY A 31 0.78 3.05 -19.18
N LEU A 32 -0.53 2.95 -19.42
CA LEU A 32 -1.17 3.42 -20.64
C LEU A 32 -1.15 4.95 -20.76
N ALA A 33 -1.32 5.67 -19.66
CA ALA A 33 -1.19 7.13 -19.64
C ALA A 33 0.23 7.56 -19.99
N GLN A 34 1.25 6.90 -19.44
CA GLN A 34 2.65 7.15 -19.80
C GLN A 34 2.95 6.81 -21.26
N TYR A 35 2.46 5.68 -21.75
CA TYR A 35 2.58 5.30 -23.17
C TYR A 35 1.96 6.36 -24.09
N ARG A 36 0.76 6.86 -23.77
CA ARG A 36 0.09 7.89 -24.59
C ARG A 36 0.72 9.28 -24.47
N THR A 37 1.26 9.62 -23.31
CA THR A 37 1.86 10.94 -23.06
C THR A 37 3.35 11.00 -23.37
N GLY A 38 3.95 9.87 -23.81
CA GLY A 38 5.39 9.79 -24.08
C GLY A 38 6.25 10.08 -22.84
N GLY A 39 5.74 9.80 -21.63
CA GLY A 39 6.42 10.10 -20.36
C GLY A 39 6.12 11.49 -19.77
N ALA A 40 5.43 12.38 -20.50
CA ALA A 40 5.17 13.75 -20.05
C ALA A 40 4.34 13.86 -18.76
N LEU A 41 3.58 12.82 -18.38
CA LEU A 41 2.88 12.77 -17.10
C LEU A 41 3.86 12.79 -15.91
N VAL A 42 4.95 12.01 -16.00
CA VAL A 42 5.99 11.94 -14.97
C VAL A 42 6.77 13.25 -14.94
N GLU A 43 7.09 13.80 -16.12
CA GLU A 43 7.80 15.07 -16.27
C GLU A 43 7.03 16.24 -15.64
N ARG A 44 5.70 16.32 -15.86
CA ARG A 44 4.82 17.33 -15.24
C ARG A 44 4.64 17.15 -13.72
N LEU A 45 4.65 15.91 -13.23
CA LEU A 45 4.67 15.66 -11.78
C LEU A 45 5.99 16.13 -11.15
N GLY A 46 7.10 16.03 -11.89
CA GLY A 46 8.41 16.58 -11.51
C GLY A 46 8.43 18.11 -11.49
N GLU A 47 7.78 18.78 -12.45
CA GLU A 47 7.75 20.25 -12.53
C GLU A 47 6.95 20.94 -11.41
N SER A 48 6.09 20.20 -10.69
CA SER A 48 5.26 20.74 -9.60
C SER A 48 5.61 20.13 -8.24
N GLU A 49 6.89 20.18 -7.85
CA GLU A 49 7.39 19.69 -6.55
C GLU A 49 6.52 20.10 -5.36
N ARG A 50 5.98 21.33 -5.38
CA ARG A 50 5.13 21.84 -4.29
C ARG A 50 3.77 21.15 -4.23
N ALA A 51 3.22 20.64 -5.32
CA ALA A 51 1.90 20.02 -5.31
C ALA A 51 1.93 18.52 -4.91
N GLN A 52 3.12 17.92 -4.81
CA GLN A 52 3.25 16.46 -4.64
C GLN A 52 2.59 15.94 -3.36
N PRO A 53 2.79 16.50 -2.15
CA PRO A 53 2.13 16.00 -0.94
C PRO A 53 0.60 16.13 -0.98
N LEU A 54 0.09 17.17 -1.63
CA LEU A 54 -1.36 17.37 -1.81
C LEU A 54 -1.95 16.33 -2.75
N ALA A 55 -1.28 16.07 -3.88
CA ALA A 55 -1.68 15.03 -4.82
C ALA A 55 -1.58 13.63 -4.18
N GLY A 56 -0.54 13.39 -3.38
CA GLY A 56 -0.36 12.18 -2.60
C GLY A 56 -1.51 11.94 -1.62
N ALA A 57 -1.86 12.94 -0.81
CA ALA A 57 -2.97 12.84 0.13
C ALA A 57 -4.31 12.61 -0.59
N ALA A 58 -4.53 13.26 -1.74
CA ALA A 58 -5.75 13.08 -2.52
C ALA A 58 -5.87 11.66 -3.10
N MET A 59 -4.75 11.04 -3.48
CA MET A 59 -4.69 9.64 -3.91
C MET A 59 -4.85 8.67 -2.74
N GLY A 60 -4.44 9.03 -1.52
CA GLY A 60 -4.71 8.20 -0.33
C GLY A 60 -6.20 8.17 0.03
N LEU A 61 -6.88 9.31 -0.14
CA LEU A 61 -8.29 9.47 0.23
C LEU A 61 -9.26 8.64 -0.62
N THR A 62 -8.83 8.16 -1.80
CA THR A 62 -9.68 7.31 -2.64
C THR A 62 -10.02 6.02 -1.89
N PRO A 63 -11.30 5.65 -1.76
CA PRO A 63 -11.69 4.37 -1.17
C PRO A 63 -10.98 3.19 -1.84
N GLY A 64 -10.59 2.21 -1.02
CA GLY A 64 -9.66 1.15 -1.39
C GLY A 64 -8.19 1.53 -1.16
N CYS A 65 -7.27 0.60 -1.41
CA CYS A 65 -5.83 0.82 -1.19
C CYS A 65 -5.06 1.19 -2.47
N GLY A 66 -5.67 1.15 -3.65
CA GLY A 66 -4.93 1.26 -4.92
C GLY A 66 -4.35 2.63 -5.23
N GLY A 67 -4.93 3.74 -4.75
CA GLY A 67 -4.32 5.07 -4.90
C GLY A 67 -3.00 5.19 -4.11
N ALA A 68 -2.97 4.61 -2.91
CA ALA A 68 -1.77 4.51 -2.10
C ALA A 68 -0.74 3.52 -2.65
N ILE A 69 -1.19 2.37 -3.16
CA ILE A 69 -0.30 1.38 -3.80
C ILE A 69 0.42 1.95 -5.02
N VAL A 70 -0.21 2.82 -5.81
CA VAL A 70 0.45 3.47 -6.96
C VAL A 70 1.58 4.41 -6.54
N MET A 71 1.50 5.02 -5.36
CA MET A 71 2.53 5.95 -4.89
C MET A 71 3.81 5.26 -4.44
N MET A 72 3.75 4.00 -3.98
CA MET A 72 4.94 3.29 -3.48
C MET A 72 5.98 3.03 -4.57
N PRO A 73 5.62 2.50 -5.77
CA PRO A 73 6.56 2.40 -6.88
C PRO A 73 7.10 3.76 -7.32
N LEU A 74 6.29 4.82 -7.32
CA LEU A 74 6.74 6.17 -7.70
C LEU A 74 7.80 6.73 -6.74
N TYR A 75 7.70 6.39 -5.45
CA TYR A 75 8.70 6.76 -4.46
C TYR A 75 10.01 6.01 -4.65
N VAL A 76 9.93 4.69 -4.87
CA VAL A 76 11.10 3.86 -5.18
C VAL A 76 11.81 4.35 -6.44
N ARG A 77 11.06 4.93 -7.38
CA ARG A 77 11.56 5.54 -8.62
C ARG A 77 12.14 6.95 -8.44
N GLY A 78 12.09 7.53 -7.23
CA GLY A 78 12.51 8.90 -6.96
C GLY A 78 11.63 9.97 -7.65
N THR A 79 10.44 9.60 -8.11
CA THR A 79 9.50 10.53 -8.77
C THR A 79 8.73 11.37 -7.76
N VAL A 80 8.34 10.76 -6.63
CA VAL A 80 7.61 11.44 -5.54
C VAL A 80 8.43 11.42 -4.26
N SER A 81 8.38 12.52 -3.52
CA SER A 81 9.13 12.68 -2.28
C SER A 81 8.71 11.70 -1.19
N PHE A 82 9.57 11.50 -0.20
CA PHE A 82 9.19 10.74 0.99
C PHE A 82 8.01 11.39 1.74
N GLY A 83 7.94 12.73 1.80
CA GLY A 83 6.79 13.42 2.39
C GLY A 83 5.49 13.16 1.61
N THR A 84 5.56 12.99 0.29
CA THR A 84 4.41 12.59 -0.52
C THR A 84 3.91 11.18 -0.17
N VAL A 85 4.83 10.22 0.02
CA VAL A 85 4.45 8.87 0.49
C VAL A 85 3.77 8.92 1.84
N VAL A 86 4.35 9.66 2.80
CA VAL A 86 3.76 9.79 4.13
C VAL A 86 2.40 10.48 4.05
N ALA A 87 2.25 11.53 3.24
CA ALA A 87 0.95 12.17 3.04
C ALA A 87 -0.08 11.20 2.45
N THR A 88 0.31 10.38 1.48
CA THR A 88 -0.55 9.34 0.93
C THR A 88 -0.96 8.32 1.99
N LEU A 89 -0.02 7.80 2.77
CA LEU A 89 -0.28 6.81 3.82
C LEU A 89 -1.19 7.37 4.91
N VAL A 90 -0.92 8.57 5.41
CA VAL A 90 -1.76 9.24 6.42
C VAL A 90 -3.18 9.50 5.94
N ALA A 91 -3.39 9.72 4.65
CA ALA A 91 -4.71 9.92 4.06
C ALA A 91 -5.39 8.62 3.61
N THR A 92 -4.73 7.46 3.76
CA THR A 92 -5.20 6.19 3.18
C THR A 92 -6.51 5.77 3.81
N ALA A 93 -7.59 5.80 3.02
CA ALA A 93 -8.92 5.42 3.49
C ALA A 93 -9.12 3.89 3.50
N GLY A 94 -8.45 3.18 2.59
CA GLY A 94 -8.49 1.71 2.48
C GLY A 94 -9.87 1.16 2.16
N ASP A 95 -10.04 -0.16 2.25
CA ASP A 95 -11.35 -0.82 2.11
C ASP A 95 -12.28 -0.53 3.31
N SER A 96 -11.70 -0.16 4.45
CA SER A 96 -12.41 0.35 5.63
C SER A 96 -13.23 1.61 5.35
N ALA A 97 -12.88 2.39 4.33
CA ALA A 97 -13.66 3.55 3.90
C ALA A 97 -15.13 3.21 3.63
N PHE A 98 -15.39 2.09 2.96
CA PHE A 98 -16.74 1.67 2.62
C PHE A 98 -17.56 1.32 3.87
N VAL A 99 -16.96 0.59 4.80
CA VAL A 99 -17.60 0.19 6.06
C VAL A 99 -17.90 1.41 6.93
N ILE A 100 -16.93 2.31 7.12
CA ILE A 100 -17.11 3.51 7.94
C ILE A 100 -18.15 4.45 7.30
N LEU A 101 -18.15 4.60 5.98
CA LEU A 101 -19.17 5.37 5.26
C LEU A 101 -20.57 4.76 5.40
N ALA A 102 -20.69 3.44 5.46
CA ALA A 102 -21.96 2.75 5.64
C ALA A 102 -22.48 2.83 7.09
N LEU A 103 -21.62 2.53 8.07
CA LEU A 103 -22.00 2.47 9.48
C LEU A 103 -22.11 3.85 10.13
N ALA A 104 -21.21 4.78 9.78
CA ALA A 104 -21.11 6.09 10.41
C ALA A 104 -20.69 7.18 9.40
N PRO A 105 -21.53 7.53 8.41
CA PRO A 105 -21.18 8.42 7.31
C PRO A 105 -20.69 9.80 7.76
N LYS A 106 -21.30 10.36 8.82
CA LYS A 106 -20.84 11.64 9.39
C LYS A 106 -19.42 11.50 9.95
N ALA A 107 -19.18 10.49 10.77
CA ALA A 107 -17.86 10.22 11.34
C ALA A 107 -16.82 9.97 10.23
N ALA A 108 -17.19 9.25 9.17
CA ALA A 108 -16.33 9.02 8.00
C ALA A 108 -15.83 10.34 7.40
N VAL A 109 -16.76 11.27 7.10
CA VAL A 109 -16.43 12.56 6.48
C VAL A 109 -15.51 13.39 7.38
N TYR A 110 -15.76 13.43 8.68
CA TYR A 110 -14.90 14.16 9.62
C TYR A 110 -13.54 13.49 9.82
N ALA A 111 -13.50 12.17 10.02
CA ALA A 111 -12.26 11.44 10.23
C ALA A 111 -11.34 11.54 9.01
N TYR A 112 -11.86 11.28 7.81
CA TYR A 112 -11.08 11.37 6.58
C TYR A 112 -10.75 12.81 6.18
N GLY A 113 -11.62 13.78 6.49
CA GLY A 113 -11.29 15.20 6.31
C GLY A 113 -10.13 15.64 7.22
N LEU A 114 -10.14 15.22 8.47
CA LEU A 114 -9.04 15.46 9.42
C LEU A 114 -7.76 14.72 9.01
N ALA A 115 -7.88 13.48 8.55
CA ALA A 115 -6.76 12.69 8.05
C ALA A 115 -6.13 13.33 6.81
N PHE A 116 -6.93 13.80 5.87
CA PHE A 116 -6.45 14.54 4.71
C PHE A 116 -5.71 15.83 5.11
N GLY A 117 -6.26 16.61 6.05
CA GLY A 117 -5.59 17.80 6.56
C GLY A 117 -4.26 17.47 7.24
N ALA A 118 -4.23 16.46 8.10
CA ALA A 118 -3.05 15.98 8.80
C ALA A 118 -1.99 15.44 7.82
N ALA A 119 -2.41 14.69 6.80
CA ALA A 119 -1.58 14.17 5.73
C ALA A 119 -0.86 15.25 4.96
N VAL A 120 -1.61 16.25 4.47
CA VAL A 120 -1.06 17.38 3.71
C VAL A 120 -0.03 18.12 4.56
N VAL A 121 -0.39 18.48 5.80
CA VAL A 121 0.53 19.17 6.71
C VAL A 121 1.78 18.34 6.97
N THR A 122 1.63 17.06 7.29
CA THR A 122 2.76 16.16 7.61
C THR A 122 3.69 15.99 6.42
N GLY A 123 3.15 15.77 5.22
CA GLY A 123 3.97 15.62 4.00
C GLY A 123 4.76 16.87 3.68
N TYR A 124 4.13 18.05 3.73
CA TYR A 124 4.84 19.32 3.52
C TYR A 124 5.89 19.60 4.60
N VAL A 125 5.62 19.25 5.85
CA VAL A 125 6.59 19.38 6.95
C VAL A 125 7.80 18.49 6.68
N ILE A 126 7.58 17.22 6.32
CA ILE A 126 8.67 16.27 6.04
C ILE A 126 9.56 16.77 4.89
N ASP A 127 8.94 17.20 3.79
CA ASP A 127 9.67 17.70 2.62
C ASP A 127 10.39 19.01 2.92
N ARG A 128 9.75 19.95 3.63
CA ARG A 128 10.36 21.24 3.94
C ARG A 128 11.52 21.15 4.92
N PHE A 129 11.42 20.30 5.94
CA PHE A 129 12.46 20.16 6.95
C PHE A 129 13.53 19.12 6.59
N GLY A 130 13.38 18.44 5.44
CA GLY A 130 14.31 17.40 4.99
C GLY A 130 14.44 16.27 6.01
N VAL A 131 13.34 15.93 6.70
CA VAL A 131 13.30 14.88 7.72
C VAL A 131 13.05 13.49 7.12
N GLY A 132 13.33 13.33 5.82
CA GLY A 132 13.19 12.06 5.12
C GLY A 132 14.15 10.97 5.62
N VAL A 133 14.04 9.79 5.01
CA VAL A 133 14.75 8.56 5.39
C VAL A 133 16.27 8.76 5.55
N GLY A 134 16.87 9.67 4.77
CA GLY A 134 18.31 9.96 4.82
C GLY A 134 18.86 10.37 6.20
N ARG A 135 18.07 11.05 7.05
CA ARG A 135 18.48 11.36 8.43
C ARG A 135 18.43 10.14 9.35
N VAL A 136 17.44 9.27 9.15
CA VAL A 136 17.31 8.01 9.90
C VAL A 136 18.41 7.06 9.48
N ASP A 137 18.68 6.92 8.17
CA ASP A 137 19.83 6.15 7.67
C ASP A 137 21.16 6.67 8.20
N ALA A 138 21.33 7.99 8.35
CA ALA A 138 22.51 8.59 8.96
C ALA A 138 22.57 8.38 10.48
N ALA A 139 21.43 8.24 11.17
CA ALA A 139 21.36 7.92 12.59
C ALA A 139 21.63 6.42 12.84
N VAL A 140 21.02 5.54 12.06
CA VAL A 140 21.23 4.08 12.11
C VAL A 140 22.68 3.72 11.75
N ARG A 141 23.26 4.33 10.70
CA ARG A 141 24.69 4.14 10.37
C ARG A 141 25.64 4.61 11.46
N ARG A 142 25.24 5.58 12.29
CA ARG A 142 26.03 6.03 13.45
C ARG A 142 26.00 5.01 14.58
N ILE A 143 24.87 4.33 14.77
CA ILE A 143 24.71 3.25 15.77
C ILE A 143 25.45 1.99 15.32
N ASP A 144 25.40 1.65 14.04
CA ASP A 144 26.05 0.46 13.47
C ASP A 144 27.59 0.55 13.52
N ARG A 145 28.14 1.77 13.34
CA ARG A 145 29.58 2.04 13.50
C ARG A 145 30.08 1.91 14.94
N THR A 146 29.21 2.01 15.94
CA THR A 146 29.58 1.79 17.35
C THR A 146 29.46 0.32 17.78
N ALA A 147 28.98 -0.57 16.90
CA ALA A 147 28.85 -2.00 17.15
C ALA A 147 29.94 -2.85 16.48
N THR A 148 30.78 -2.26 15.62
CA THR A 148 31.77 -2.97 14.78
C THR A 148 33.22 -2.52 14.98
N ASP A 149 33.57 -2.10 16.20
CA ASP A 149 34.93 -1.75 16.65
C ASP A 149 35.86 -2.99 16.78
N GLY A 150 35.45 -4.16 16.26
CA GLY A 150 36.28 -5.34 16.08
C GLY A 150 36.84 -5.41 14.66
N GLY A 151 37.99 -4.77 14.45
CA GLY A 151 38.62 -4.52 13.15
C GLY A 151 38.53 -5.63 12.09
N ALA A 152 37.91 -5.31 10.97
CA ALA A 152 38.27 -5.81 9.64
C ALA A 152 37.75 -4.81 8.59
N ALA A 153 38.65 -4.06 7.97
CA ALA A 153 38.32 -3.20 6.84
C ALA A 153 38.01 -4.08 5.61
N THR A 154 36.75 -4.15 5.20
CA THR A 154 36.37 -4.61 3.86
C THR A 154 36.13 -3.39 2.95
N PRO A 155 36.60 -3.43 1.69
CA PRO A 155 36.52 -2.28 0.81
C PRO A 155 35.07 -2.07 0.37
N ALA A 156 34.67 -0.80 0.39
CA ALA A 156 33.35 -0.32 0.03
C ALA A 156 32.94 -0.74 -1.38
N LYS A 157 31.94 -1.62 -1.48
CA LYS A 157 31.04 -1.75 -2.63
C LYS A 157 29.66 -2.20 -2.16
N VAL A 158 28.86 -1.25 -1.69
CA VAL A 158 27.40 -1.35 -1.73
C VAL A 158 26.88 0.03 -2.09
N ALA A 159 26.50 0.22 -3.35
CA ALA A 159 25.64 1.33 -3.73
C ALA A 159 24.32 1.13 -2.95
N THR A 160 24.08 2.01 -1.97
CA THR A 160 23.07 1.83 -0.94
C THR A 160 21.89 2.76 -1.22
N GLY A 161 20.74 2.14 -1.54
CA GLY A 161 19.40 2.73 -1.39
C GLY A 161 18.92 3.65 -2.53
N PRO A 162 17.60 3.76 -2.76
CA PRO A 162 16.99 4.74 -3.67
C PRO A 162 16.97 6.18 -3.12
N HIS A 163 17.67 6.46 -2.01
CA HIS A 163 17.42 7.60 -1.13
C HIS A 163 18.16 8.91 -1.44
N ASP A 164 18.89 9.00 -2.55
CA ASP A 164 19.51 10.27 -2.95
C ASP A 164 18.52 11.14 -3.73
N TYR A 165 17.62 11.79 -2.99
CA TYR A 165 17.04 13.06 -3.43
C TYR A 165 18.17 14.08 -3.43
N ALA A 166 18.76 14.33 -4.59
CA ALA A 166 19.83 15.30 -4.74
C ALA A 166 19.34 16.68 -4.29
N ASP A 167 19.95 17.18 -3.21
CA ASP A 167 20.00 18.60 -2.89
C ASP A 167 20.42 19.37 -4.14
N GLY A 168 19.54 20.25 -4.60
CA GLY A 168 19.85 21.19 -5.66
C GLY A 168 21.09 22.00 -5.30
N ASN A 169 22.07 21.96 -6.20
CA ASN A 169 23.23 22.85 -6.31
C ASN A 169 24.51 22.42 -5.53
N ARG A 170 25.37 21.65 -6.21
CA ARG A 170 26.83 21.91 -6.29
C ARG A 170 27.53 21.04 -7.34
N ALA A 171 28.31 21.73 -8.18
CA ALA A 171 29.40 21.26 -9.03
C ALA A 171 29.05 20.41 -10.27
N ALA A 172 28.84 21.11 -11.38
CA ALA A 172 29.18 20.62 -12.70
C ALA A 172 30.71 20.45 -12.81
N SER A 173 31.18 19.23 -13.03
CA SER A 173 32.41 18.93 -13.77
C SER A 173 32.53 17.42 -14.01
N ASP A 174 32.43 17.05 -15.28
CA ASP A 174 33.14 15.96 -15.96
C ASP A 174 33.08 14.54 -15.38
N ALA A 175 32.25 13.70 -16.01
CA ALA A 175 32.60 12.31 -16.32
C ALA A 175 31.67 11.77 -17.43
N ASP A 176 32.10 11.96 -18.67
CA ASP A 176 31.67 11.14 -19.81
C ASP A 176 31.91 9.66 -19.51
N GLY A 177 30.87 8.84 -19.70
CA GLY A 177 30.96 7.40 -19.47
C GLY A 177 29.62 6.70 -19.61
N CYS A 178 29.06 6.68 -20.83
CA CYS A 178 27.99 5.74 -21.19
C CYS A 178 28.47 4.29 -20.93
N SER A 179 28.06 3.70 -19.81
CA SER A 179 28.07 2.25 -19.65
C SER A 179 26.69 1.69 -20.04
N PRO A 180 26.57 0.82 -21.05
CA PRO A 180 25.31 0.12 -21.31
C PRO A 180 25.11 -0.91 -20.19
N ARG A 181 24.25 -0.60 -19.20
CA ARG A 181 24.02 -1.44 -18.02
C ARG A 181 22.90 -2.47 -18.30
N ASP A 182 23.31 -3.74 -18.37
CA ASP A 182 22.62 -4.95 -17.90
C ASP A 182 21.15 -5.18 -18.33
N HIS A 183 20.94 -5.41 -19.63
CA HIS A 183 19.78 -6.18 -20.11
C HIS A 183 20.10 -7.67 -20.01
N SER A 184 19.61 -8.38 -18.98
CA SER A 184 19.52 -9.84 -19.07
C SER A 184 18.32 -10.16 -19.98
N PRO A 185 18.54 -10.68 -21.21
CA PRO A 185 17.44 -10.99 -22.12
C PRO A 185 16.52 -12.05 -21.50
N ALA A 186 15.22 -11.99 -21.83
CA ALA A 186 14.26 -13.01 -21.43
C ALA A 186 14.77 -14.40 -21.82
N ARG A 187 14.58 -15.38 -20.94
CA ARG A 187 14.96 -16.76 -21.23
C ARG A 187 14.02 -17.30 -22.30
N GLU A 188 14.58 -18.01 -23.27
CA GLU A 188 13.79 -18.68 -24.30
C GLU A 188 13.61 -20.15 -23.94
N SER A 189 12.37 -20.64 -23.98
CA SER A 189 12.10 -22.06 -23.90
C SER A 189 10.88 -22.43 -24.76
N PRO A 190 10.89 -23.61 -25.42
CA PRO A 190 9.83 -24.01 -26.32
C PRO A 190 8.48 -24.26 -25.62
N LEU A 191 8.47 -24.45 -24.30
CA LEU A 191 7.26 -24.71 -23.52
C LEU A 191 6.89 -23.57 -22.56
N LEU A 192 7.85 -23.03 -21.80
CA LEU A 192 7.52 -22.04 -20.76
C LEU A 192 7.30 -20.65 -21.33
N THR A 193 7.88 -20.31 -22.49
CA THR A 193 7.62 -19.04 -23.17
C THR A 193 6.16 -18.94 -23.64
N PRO A 194 5.60 -19.88 -24.45
CA PRO A 194 4.19 -19.80 -24.85
C PRO A 194 3.24 -19.96 -23.66
N LEU A 195 3.57 -20.81 -22.68
CA LEU A 195 2.77 -20.95 -21.45
C LEU A 195 2.72 -19.64 -20.66
N SER A 196 3.82 -18.88 -20.57
CA SER A 196 3.86 -17.61 -19.86
C SER A 196 3.02 -16.53 -20.54
N HIS A 197 3.01 -16.49 -21.88
CA HIS A 197 2.14 -15.58 -22.63
C HIS A 197 0.67 -15.96 -22.47
N ALA A 198 0.34 -17.25 -22.49
CA ALA A 198 -1.02 -17.73 -22.23
C ALA A 198 -1.46 -17.40 -20.79
N ALA A 199 -0.61 -17.64 -19.80
CA ALA A 199 -0.87 -17.32 -18.40
C ALA A 199 -1.09 -15.82 -18.20
N HIS A 200 -0.30 -14.96 -18.86
CA HIS A 200 -0.49 -13.50 -18.85
C HIS A 200 -1.85 -13.09 -19.42
N ALA A 201 -2.26 -13.67 -20.55
CA ALA A 201 -3.56 -13.38 -21.15
C ALA A 201 -4.73 -13.83 -20.25
N VAL A 202 -4.65 -15.05 -19.70
CA VAL A 202 -5.66 -15.57 -18.77
C VAL A 202 -5.69 -14.76 -17.47
N TRP A 203 -4.54 -14.29 -17.00
CA TRP A 203 -4.46 -13.43 -15.82
C TRP A 203 -5.18 -12.10 -16.04
N TRP A 204 -5.08 -11.49 -17.23
CA TRP A 204 -5.86 -10.27 -17.54
C TRP A 204 -7.36 -10.52 -17.59
N LEU A 205 -7.79 -11.67 -18.13
CA LEU A 205 -9.20 -12.07 -18.08
C LEU A 205 -9.69 -12.23 -16.64
N ALA A 206 -8.88 -12.88 -15.79
CA ALA A 206 -9.17 -13.02 -14.37
C ALA A 206 -9.21 -11.66 -13.67
N ALA A 207 -8.29 -10.75 -13.95
CA ALA A 207 -8.25 -9.40 -13.38
C ALA A 207 -9.49 -8.57 -13.76
N VAL A 208 -9.92 -8.62 -15.02
CA VAL A 208 -11.14 -7.93 -15.49
C VAL A 208 -12.39 -8.51 -14.84
N ALA A 209 -12.50 -9.84 -14.77
CA ALA A 209 -13.61 -10.50 -14.08
C ALA A 209 -13.61 -10.16 -12.58
N ALA A 210 -12.45 -10.21 -11.93
CA ALA A 210 -12.26 -9.88 -10.53
C ALA A 210 -12.65 -8.42 -10.25
N LEU A 211 -12.28 -7.48 -11.12
CA LEU A 211 -12.68 -6.08 -10.99
C LEU A 211 -14.21 -5.92 -11.04
N GLY A 212 -14.88 -6.61 -11.97
CA GLY A 212 -16.35 -6.59 -12.04
C GLY A 212 -16.99 -7.19 -10.78
N LEU A 213 -16.45 -8.31 -10.28
CA LEU A 213 -16.92 -8.97 -9.06
C LEU A 213 -16.64 -8.13 -7.80
N GLY A 214 -15.48 -7.49 -7.71
CA GLY A 214 -15.10 -6.61 -6.62
C GLY A 214 -15.95 -5.35 -6.58
N VAL A 215 -16.19 -4.72 -7.73
CA VAL A 215 -17.09 -3.55 -7.82
C VAL A 215 -18.51 -3.92 -7.39
N THR A 216 -19.03 -5.05 -7.85
CA THR A 216 -20.37 -5.52 -7.45
C THR A 216 -20.44 -5.91 -5.97
N TYR A 217 -19.40 -6.55 -5.43
CA TYR A 217 -19.23 -6.80 -4.00
C TYR A 217 -19.29 -5.51 -3.17
N LEU A 218 -18.57 -4.47 -3.60
CA LEU A 218 -18.55 -3.17 -2.93
C LEU A 218 -19.91 -2.47 -2.98
N PHE A 219 -20.59 -2.47 -4.14
CA PHE A 219 -21.94 -1.90 -4.26
C PHE A 219 -22.99 -2.63 -3.41
N ALA A 220 -22.77 -3.91 -3.11
CA ALA A 220 -23.62 -4.69 -2.22
C ALA A 220 -23.35 -4.41 -0.72
N GLY A 221 -22.42 -3.52 -0.39
CA GLY A 221 -22.05 -3.21 1.00
C GLY A 221 -21.04 -4.18 1.60
N ALA A 222 -20.21 -4.82 0.77
CA ALA A 222 -19.15 -5.74 1.18
C ALA A 222 -19.65 -6.90 2.09
N PRO A 223 -20.72 -7.64 1.71
CA PRO A 223 -21.27 -8.71 2.53
C PRO A 223 -20.33 -9.90 2.64
N GLU A 224 -20.42 -10.70 3.70
CA GLU A 224 -19.66 -11.94 3.80
C GLU A 224 -20.00 -12.89 2.63
N VAL A 225 -18.97 -13.32 1.89
CA VAL A 225 -19.14 -14.19 0.72
C VAL A 225 -18.85 -15.64 1.11
N PRO A 226 -19.83 -16.55 1.02
CA PRO A 226 -19.60 -17.96 1.35
C PRO A 226 -18.59 -18.61 0.40
N LEU A 227 -17.80 -19.54 0.94
CA LEU A 227 -16.81 -20.30 0.16
C LEU A 227 -17.51 -21.42 -0.61
N GLU A 228 -17.88 -21.13 -1.85
CA GLU A 228 -18.53 -22.07 -2.75
C GLU A 228 -17.80 -22.15 -4.10
N VAL A 229 -18.01 -23.23 -4.84
CA VAL A 229 -17.54 -23.38 -6.22
C VAL A 229 -18.76 -23.52 -7.12
N GLY A 230 -18.93 -22.60 -8.06
CA GLY A 230 -20.07 -22.60 -8.96
C GLY A 230 -20.14 -21.35 -9.84
N LEU A 231 -21.22 -21.22 -10.60
CA LEU A 231 -21.52 -20.06 -11.44
C LEU A 231 -22.32 -18.97 -10.71
N SER A 232 -22.64 -19.19 -9.43
CA SER A 232 -23.21 -18.16 -8.56
C SER A 232 -22.22 -17.03 -8.35
N PHE A 233 -22.68 -15.88 -7.85
CA PHE A 233 -21.80 -14.77 -7.49
C PHE A 233 -20.67 -15.22 -6.55
N ALA A 234 -21.00 -15.93 -5.46
CA ALA A 234 -20.03 -16.45 -4.50
C ALA A 234 -19.06 -17.48 -5.11
N GLY A 235 -19.58 -18.32 -6.00
CA GLY A 235 -18.78 -19.29 -6.75
C GLY A 235 -17.78 -18.63 -7.69
N LEU A 236 -18.22 -17.64 -8.48
CA LEU A 236 -17.37 -16.87 -9.38
C LEU A 236 -16.34 -16.04 -8.60
N PHE A 237 -16.75 -15.41 -7.49
CA PHE A 237 -15.85 -14.67 -6.60
C PHE A 237 -14.71 -15.56 -6.10
N THR A 238 -15.02 -16.80 -5.69
CA THR A 238 -14.03 -17.79 -5.24
C THR A 238 -13.15 -18.29 -6.37
N VAL A 239 -13.73 -18.75 -7.49
CA VAL A 239 -12.96 -19.33 -8.60
C VAL A 239 -12.05 -18.30 -9.25
N VAL A 240 -12.54 -17.08 -9.50
CA VAL A 240 -11.75 -16.01 -10.10
C VAL A 240 -10.63 -15.56 -9.15
N GLY A 241 -10.94 -15.36 -7.86
CA GLY A 241 -9.94 -14.96 -6.87
C GLY A 241 -8.80 -15.97 -6.71
N VAL A 242 -9.14 -17.26 -6.58
CA VAL A 242 -8.14 -18.33 -6.47
C VAL A 242 -7.33 -18.46 -7.76
N THR A 243 -7.99 -18.48 -8.92
CA THR A 243 -7.31 -18.60 -10.23
C THR A 243 -6.36 -17.43 -10.45
N GLY A 244 -6.82 -16.21 -10.18
CA GLY A 244 -6.02 -15.00 -10.29
C GLY A 244 -4.81 -15.00 -9.38
N THR A 245 -4.94 -15.45 -8.13
CA THR A 245 -3.80 -15.59 -7.21
C THR A 245 -2.80 -16.61 -7.71
N VAL A 246 -3.25 -17.80 -8.12
CA VAL A 246 -2.36 -18.85 -8.64
C VAL A 246 -1.59 -18.35 -9.86
N LEU A 247 -2.27 -17.66 -10.78
CA LEU A 247 -1.63 -17.06 -11.94
C LEU A 247 -0.65 -15.96 -11.55
N SER A 248 -0.94 -15.15 -10.52
CA SER A 248 -0.02 -14.13 -10.00
C SER A 248 1.26 -14.75 -9.43
N PHE A 249 1.14 -15.85 -8.68
CA PHE A 249 2.30 -16.62 -8.21
C PHE A 249 3.11 -17.15 -9.39
N TYR A 250 2.45 -17.74 -10.39
CA TYR A 250 3.13 -18.23 -11.58
C TYR A 250 3.87 -17.10 -12.31
N LEU A 251 3.22 -15.96 -12.55
CA LEU A 251 3.84 -14.81 -13.23
C LEU A 251 5.03 -14.27 -12.43
N TYR A 252 4.89 -14.11 -11.11
CA TYR A 252 5.95 -13.60 -10.26
C TYR A 252 7.17 -14.53 -10.18
N PHE A 253 6.97 -15.83 -9.94
CA PHE A 253 8.09 -16.76 -9.74
C PHE A 253 8.67 -17.30 -11.05
N VAL A 254 7.82 -17.56 -12.05
CA VAL A 254 8.19 -18.22 -13.31
C VAL A 254 8.10 -17.24 -14.48
N GLY A 255 6.92 -16.66 -14.71
CA GLY A 255 6.60 -15.84 -15.88
C GLY A 255 7.57 -14.68 -16.11
N ARG A 256 8.04 -14.03 -15.03
CA ARG A 256 9.01 -12.93 -15.07
C ARG A 256 10.29 -13.23 -15.86
N SER A 257 10.67 -14.50 -15.94
CA SER A 257 11.88 -14.93 -16.62
C SER A 257 11.68 -15.21 -18.12
N TYR A 258 10.43 -15.28 -18.57
CA TYR A 258 10.05 -15.61 -19.95
C TYR A 258 9.23 -14.51 -20.66
N LEU A 259 8.68 -13.55 -19.90
CA LEU A 259 7.90 -12.40 -20.39
C LEU A 259 8.78 -11.14 -20.47
N GLY A 260 9.61 -11.03 -21.52
CA GLY A 260 10.34 -9.81 -21.88
C GLY A 260 11.11 -9.12 -20.74
N ASP A 261 11.24 -7.78 -20.80
CA ASP A 261 11.77 -6.93 -19.71
C ASP A 261 10.77 -6.80 -18.54
N GLY A 262 10.19 -7.90 -18.07
CA GLY A 262 9.23 -7.96 -16.95
C GLY A 262 9.83 -7.72 -15.56
N ALA A 263 10.87 -6.88 -15.47
CA ALA A 263 11.55 -6.59 -14.22
C ALA A 263 10.68 -5.75 -13.28
N VAL A 264 10.37 -6.30 -12.10
CA VAL A 264 9.62 -5.62 -11.05
C VAL A 264 10.47 -4.49 -10.43
N GLY A 265 9.85 -3.33 -10.17
CA GLY A 265 10.49 -2.22 -9.45
C GLY A 265 11.37 -1.30 -10.30
N ARG A 266 11.41 -1.48 -11.63
CA ARG A 266 12.15 -0.58 -12.55
C ARG A 266 11.17 0.15 -13.47
N ALA A 267 11.20 1.49 -13.46
CA ALA A 267 10.46 2.29 -14.42
C ALA A 267 11.16 2.26 -15.79
N ARG A 268 10.39 2.00 -16.84
CA ARG A 268 10.75 2.42 -18.19
C ARG A 268 10.26 3.87 -18.35
N GLU A 269 11.15 4.78 -18.77
CA GLU A 269 10.80 6.19 -19.05
C GLU A 269 9.76 6.31 -20.18
N SER A 270 9.70 5.33 -21.07
CA SER A 270 8.60 5.13 -22.00
C SER A 270 8.39 3.64 -22.30
N PHE A 271 7.15 3.28 -22.59
CA PHE A 271 6.82 1.93 -23.05
C PHE A 271 6.96 1.86 -24.58
N GLY A 272 7.64 0.83 -25.08
CA GLY A 272 7.79 0.61 -26.53
C GLY A 272 6.47 0.24 -27.21
N GLY A 273 5.50 -0.28 -26.44
CA GLY A 273 4.14 -0.54 -26.90
C GLY A 273 3.15 -0.83 -25.78
N ILE A 274 1.87 -0.97 -26.15
CA ILE A 274 0.78 -1.33 -25.22
C ILE A 274 1.03 -2.68 -24.55
N TYR A 275 1.63 -3.64 -25.29
CA TYR A 275 1.97 -4.95 -24.74
C TYR A 275 2.98 -4.84 -23.59
N ASP A 276 4.00 -3.98 -23.73
CA ASP A 276 4.98 -3.76 -22.66
C ASP A 276 4.33 -3.18 -21.40
N ALA A 277 3.37 -2.25 -21.57
CA ALA A 277 2.60 -1.71 -20.46
C ALA A 277 1.74 -2.80 -19.77
N LEU A 278 1.12 -3.69 -20.55
CA LEU A 278 0.33 -4.82 -20.03
C LEU A 278 1.18 -5.86 -19.30
N VAL A 279 2.39 -6.16 -19.79
CA VAL A 279 3.33 -7.06 -19.12
C VAL A 279 3.81 -6.42 -17.82
N HIS A 280 4.26 -5.17 -17.88
CA HIS A 280 4.73 -4.42 -16.72
C HIS A 280 3.69 -4.36 -15.61
N ALA A 281 2.45 -3.98 -15.95
CA ALA A 281 1.37 -3.91 -14.99
C ALA A 281 1.03 -5.26 -14.37
N ALA A 282 1.01 -6.34 -15.16
CA ALA A 282 0.79 -7.69 -14.65
C ALA A 282 1.91 -8.15 -13.71
N MET A 283 3.17 -7.80 -14.02
CA MET A 283 4.33 -8.14 -13.20
C MET A 283 4.38 -7.39 -11.87
N GLU A 284 4.14 -6.08 -11.88
CA GLU A 284 4.05 -5.27 -10.66
C GLU A 284 2.88 -5.72 -9.79
N THR A 285 1.73 -5.98 -10.39
CA THR A 285 0.56 -6.46 -9.65
C THR A 285 0.82 -7.83 -9.04
N SER A 286 1.40 -8.76 -9.81
CA SER A 286 1.71 -10.11 -9.31
C SER A 286 2.69 -10.09 -8.14
N PHE A 287 3.67 -9.18 -8.15
CA PHE A 287 4.55 -8.93 -7.02
C PHE A 287 3.77 -8.44 -5.80
N VAL A 288 2.89 -7.45 -5.97
CA VAL A 288 2.03 -6.93 -4.90
C VAL A 288 1.13 -8.03 -4.33
N THR A 289 0.46 -8.82 -5.17
CA THR A 289 -0.42 -9.93 -4.76
C THR A 289 0.28 -10.93 -3.85
N VAL A 290 1.51 -11.36 -4.19
CA VAL A 290 2.26 -12.35 -3.40
C VAL A 290 2.55 -11.82 -1.99
N TRP A 291 2.98 -10.56 -1.89
CA TRP A 291 3.34 -9.95 -0.60
C TRP A 291 2.12 -9.55 0.24
N VAL A 292 1.07 -9.02 -0.39
CA VAL A 292 -0.21 -8.73 0.29
C VAL A 292 -0.80 -10.02 0.85
N LEU A 293 -0.82 -11.11 0.08
CA LEU A 293 -1.31 -12.40 0.59
C LEU A 293 -0.47 -12.92 1.76
N ALA A 294 0.86 -12.86 1.65
CA ALA A 294 1.75 -13.29 2.72
C ALA A 294 1.49 -12.51 4.01
N ALA A 295 1.25 -11.20 3.89
CA ALA A 295 0.96 -10.36 5.02
C ALA A 295 -0.44 -10.58 5.61
N TYR A 296 -1.47 -10.77 4.77
CA TYR A 296 -2.82 -11.13 5.21
C TYR A 296 -2.81 -12.43 6.01
N LEU A 297 -2.14 -13.47 5.50
CA LEU A 297 -2.02 -14.73 6.22
C LEU A 297 -1.27 -14.57 7.55
N LEU A 298 -0.20 -13.76 7.58
CA LEU A 298 0.54 -13.48 8.81
C LEU A 298 -0.33 -12.77 9.85
N TYR A 299 -1.13 -11.79 9.42
CA TYR A 299 -2.06 -11.08 10.28
C TYR A 299 -3.17 -12.01 10.81
N GLU A 300 -3.92 -12.67 9.93
CA GLU A 300 -5.05 -13.52 10.29
C GLU A 300 -4.62 -14.69 11.19
N TYR A 301 -3.51 -15.37 10.84
CA TYR A 301 -2.97 -16.43 11.68
C TYR A 301 -2.37 -15.91 12.99
N GLY A 302 -1.82 -14.69 12.98
CA GLY A 302 -1.34 -14.03 14.19
C GLY A 302 -2.47 -13.75 15.18
N VAL A 303 -3.59 -13.19 14.70
CA VAL A 303 -4.79 -12.93 15.51
C VAL A 303 -5.37 -14.24 16.03
N LEU A 304 -5.51 -15.25 15.17
CA LEU A 304 -6.02 -16.57 15.56
C LEU A 304 -5.14 -17.24 16.63
N ALA A 305 -3.81 -17.17 16.48
CA ALA A 305 -2.87 -17.81 17.41
C ALA A 305 -2.80 -17.10 18.77
N LEU A 306 -2.94 -15.76 18.78
CA LEU A 306 -2.84 -14.96 20.00
C LEU A 306 -4.19 -14.77 20.70
N GLY A 307 -5.31 -15.02 20.02
CA GLY A 307 -6.66 -14.81 20.56
C GLY A 307 -6.93 -13.36 20.96
N VAL A 308 -6.29 -12.41 20.29
CA VAL A 308 -6.37 -10.98 20.64
C VAL A 308 -7.62 -10.36 20.03
N ASP A 309 -8.55 -9.94 20.89
CA ASP A 309 -9.68 -9.11 20.49
C ASP A 309 -9.25 -7.64 20.45
N VAL A 310 -8.92 -7.17 19.25
CA VAL A 310 -8.48 -5.79 18.98
C VAL A 310 -9.55 -4.78 19.42
N GLY A 311 -10.82 -5.11 19.24
CA GLY A 311 -11.95 -4.28 19.63
C GLY A 311 -12.06 -4.12 21.14
N ALA A 312 -12.00 -5.24 21.86
CA ALA A 312 -12.02 -5.24 23.33
C ALA A 312 -10.80 -4.51 23.92
N LEU A 313 -9.61 -4.69 23.33
CA LEU A 313 -8.40 -4.02 23.78
C LEU A 313 -8.47 -2.50 23.60
N ALA A 314 -9.02 -2.04 22.48
CA ALA A 314 -9.24 -0.62 22.21
C ALA A 314 -10.30 -0.03 23.15
N ALA A 315 -11.39 -0.75 23.41
CA ALA A 315 -12.44 -0.32 24.34
C ALA A 315 -11.95 -0.23 25.80
N ALA A 316 -11.08 -1.16 26.22
CA ALA A 316 -10.51 -1.18 27.57
C ALA A 316 -9.53 -0.02 27.85
N ALA A 317 -9.03 0.68 26.83
CA ALA A 317 -8.01 1.71 26.99
C ALA A 317 -8.51 3.01 27.66
N GLY A 318 -9.83 3.22 27.75
CA GLY A 318 -10.41 4.38 28.46
C GLY A 318 -9.87 5.73 27.95
N LEU A 319 -9.22 6.51 28.83
CA LEU A 319 -8.62 7.81 28.48
C LEU A 319 -7.47 7.68 27.45
N LEU A 320 -6.88 6.48 27.32
CA LEU A 320 -5.85 6.18 26.33
C LEU A 320 -6.42 5.65 25.00
N ALA A 321 -7.75 5.69 24.80
CA ALA A 321 -8.38 5.21 23.57
C ALA A 321 -7.80 5.80 22.27
N PRO A 322 -7.44 7.10 22.18
CA PRO A 322 -6.77 7.64 20.98
C PRO A 322 -5.38 7.04 20.75
N VAL A 323 -4.64 6.77 21.83
CA VAL A 323 -3.32 6.13 21.76
C VAL A 323 -3.47 4.69 21.30
N ALA A 324 -4.44 3.95 21.87
CA ALA A 324 -4.75 2.59 21.44
C ALA A 324 -5.16 2.56 19.95
N GLY A 325 -6.02 3.48 19.50
CA GLY A 325 -6.41 3.60 18.09
C GLY A 325 -5.22 3.83 17.16
N ALA A 326 -4.31 4.75 17.51
CA ALA A 326 -3.09 4.98 16.75
C ALA A 326 -2.18 3.74 16.73
N LEU A 327 -2.00 3.07 17.87
CA LEU A 327 -1.19 1.85 17.96
C LEU A 327 -1.78 0.68 17.16
N VAL A 328 -3.11 0.55 17.14
CA VAL A 328 -3.78 -0.44 16.28
C VAL A 328 -3.59 -0.09 14.80
N GLY A 329 -3.52 1.20 14.46
CA GLY A 329 -3.23 1.64 13.09
C GLY A 329 -1.85 1.24 12.56
N LEU A 330 -0.88 0.98 13.46
CA LEU A 330 0.42 0.41 13.07
C LEU A 330 0.32 -1.03 12.56
N ILE A 331 -0.80 -1.72 12.79
CA ILE A 331 -1.04 -3.04 12.26
C ILE A 331 -1.46 -2.88 10.79
N PRO A 332 -0.64 -3.32 9.83
CA PRO A 332 -0.92 -3.11 8.43
C PRO A 332 -2.11 -3.95 7.96
N GLY A 333 -2.76 -3.51 6.89
CA GLY A 333 -4.02 -4.08 6.38
C GLY A 333 -5.21 -3.13 6.57
N CYS A 334 -6.41 -3.52 6.15
CA CYS A 334 -7.64 -2.77 6.44
C CYS A 334 -8.47 -3.38 7.59
N GLY A 335 -8.21 -4.64 7.95
CA GLY A 335 -8.95 -5.41 8.97
C GLY A 335 -9.07 -4.71 10.34
N PRO A 336 -7.96 -4.27 10.97
CA PRO A 336 -8.01 -3.58 12.25
C PRO A 336 -8.91 -2.34 12.23
N GLN A 337 -8.87 -1.54 11.16
CA GLN A 337 -9.73 -0.35 11.01
C GLN A 337 -11.20 -0.71 10.83
N ILE A 338 -11.52 -1.80 10.11
CA ILE A 338 -12.88 -2.31 9.97
C ILE A 338 -13.44 -2.71 11.34
N VAL A 339 -12.65 -3.43 12.15
CA VAL A 339 -13.05 -3.81 13.52
C VAL A 339 -13.30 -2.56 14.37
N LEU A 340 -12.39 -1.58 14.36
CA LEU A 340 -12.59 -0.33 15.11
C LEU A 340 -13.81 0.46 14.63
N ALA A 341 -14.12 0.44 13.33
CA ALA A 341 -15.32 1.06 12.79
C ALA A 341 -16.60 0.42 13.34
N GLY A 342 -16.65 -0.91 13.44
CA GLY A 342 -17.77 -1.64 14.05
C GLY A 342 -17.94 -1.30 15.52
N VAL A 343 -16.86 -1.40 16.30
CA VAL A 343 -16.85 -1.08 17.75
C VAL A 343 -17.21 0.40 18.00
N TYR A 344 -16.83 1.30 17.09
CA TYR A 344 -17.26 2.70 17.12
C TYR A 344 -18.76 2.85 16.86
N ALA A 345 -19.30 2.14 15.86
CA ALA A 345 -20.73 2.18 15.53
C ALA A 345 -21.60 1.67 16.68
N GLU A 346 -21.08 0.72 17.47
CA GLU A 346 -21.71 0.21 18.71
C GLU A 346 -21.55 1.17 19.90
N GLY A 347 -20.78 2.26 19.76
CA GLY A 347 -20.55 3.26 20.80
C GLY A 347 -19.52 2.88 21.85
N ALA A 348 -18.73 1.81 21.63
CA ALA A 348 -17.76 1.31 22.60
C ALA A 348 -16.42 2.05 22.58
N ILE A 349 -16.04 2.69 21.46
CA ILE A 349 -14.85 3.58 21.39
C ILE A 349 -15.22 5.01 20.96
N PRO A 350 -14.47 6.04 21.40
CA PRO A 350 -14.75 7.42 21.03
C PRO A 350 -14.26 7.75 19.60
N PHE A 351 -14.83 8.80 19.01
CA PHE A 351 -14.46 9.30 17.67
C PHE A 351 -12.97 9.66 17.56
N SER A 352 -12.36 10.10 18.67
CA SER A 352 -10.93 10.37 18.76
C SER A 352 -10.06 9.12 18.54
N ALA A 353 -10.51 7.94 18.98
CA ALA A 353 -9.83 6.68 18.73
C ALA A 353 -9.96 6.22 17.28
N LEU A 354 -11.17 6.31 16.71
CA LEU A 354 -11.42 6.03 15.30
C LEU A 354 -10.57 6.94 14.39
N THR A 355 -10.51 8.24 14.69
CA THR A 355 -9.74 9.21 13.90
C THR A 355 -8.23 8.98 14.05
N ALA A 356 -7.75 8.69 15.25
CA ALA A 356 -6.33 8.35 15.46
C ALA A 356 -5.94 7.10 14.66
N ASN A 357 -6.79 6.07 14.67
CA ASN A 357 -6.58 4.89 13.85
C ASN A 357 -6.59 5.22 12.35
N ALA A 358 -7.60 5.97 11.86
CA ALA A 358 -7.70 6.36 10.45
C ALA A 358 -6.51 7.19 9.92
N ILE A 359 -5.80 7.91 10.80
CA ILE A 359 -4.60 8.69 10.43
C ILE A 359 -3.34 7.81 10.47
N SER A 360 -3.27 6.85 11.39
CA SER A 360 -2.09 6.00 11.57
C SER A 360 -2.12 4.74 10.70
N GLN A 361 -3.25 4.39 10.10
CA GLN A 361 -3.42 3.18 9.31
C GLN A 361 -2.86 3.36 7.91
N ASP A 362 -1.81 2.60 7.59
CA ASP A 362 -1.14 2.65 6.27
C ASP A 362 -1.84 1.78 5.19
N GLY A 363 -2.93 1.09 5.57
CA GLY A 363 -3.66 0.15 4.71
C GLY A 363 -2.80 -1.00 4.17
N ASP A 364 -3.18 -1.56 3.04
CA ASP A 364 -2.37 -2.58 2.35
C ASP A 364 -1.17 -1.99 1.60
N ALA A 365 -1.13 -0.66 1.47
CA ALA A 365 -0.08 0.04 0.75
C ALA A 365 1.26 0.01 1.48
N LEU A 366 1.28 -0.27 2.79
CA LEU A 366 2.52 -0.50 3.53
C LEU A 366 3.26 -1.76 3.06
N PHE A 367 2.55 -2.79 2.57
CA PHE A 367 3.19 -4.06 2.22
C PHE A 367 4.15 -3.95 1.03
N PRO A 368 3.77 -3.33 -0.10
CA PRO A 368 4.71 -3.05 -1.18
C PRO A 368 5.92 -2.22 -0.72
N LEU A 369 5.70 -1.22 0.13
CA LEU A 369 6.80 -0.40 0.65
C LEU A 369 7.75 -1.23 1.52
N LEU A 370 7.22 -2.07 2.42
CA LEU A 370 8.00 -2.96 3.26
C LEU A 370 8.80 -4.00 2.44
N ALA A 371 8.26 -4.44 1.31
CA ALA A 371 8.91 -5.40 0.42
C ALA A 371 10.10 -4.79 -0.34
N VAL A 372 10.02 -3.49 -0.68
CA VAL A 372 11.06 -2.80 -1.44
C VAL A 372 12.06 -2.08 -0.54
N ASP A 373 11.58 -1.43 0.51
CA ASP A 373 12.35 -0.56 1.39
C ASP A 373 11.79 -0.60 2.82
N ARG A 374 12.35 -1.51 3.61
CA ARG A 374 11.96 -1.70 5.01
C ARG A 374 12.22 -0.47 5.87
N THR A 375 13.29 0.27 5.59
CA THR A 375 13.62 1.45 6.39
C THR A 375 12.62 2.55 6.12
N ALA A 376 12.31 2.84 4.85
CA ALA A 376 11.26 3.78 4.50
C ALA A 376 9.91 3.38 5.08
N ALA A 377 9.55 2.08 5.05
CA ALA A 377 8.31 1.59 5.64
C ALA A 377 8.22 1.87 7.15
N VAL A 378 9.24 1.48 7.92
CA VAL A 378 9.27 1.71 9.38
C VAL A 378 9.24 3.20 9.71
N VAL A 379 10.02 4.01 8.98
CA VAL A 379 10.08 5.45 9.18
C VAL A 379 8.75 6.11 8.81
N ALA A 380 8.09 5.65 7.74
CA ALA A 380 6.78 6.14 7.35
C ALA A 380 5.74 5.84 8.43
N SER A 381 5.68 4.62 8.97
CA SER A 381 4.73 4.28 10.04
C SER A 381 4.97 5.11 11.32
N ILE A 382 6.23 5.43 11.66
CA ILE A 382 6.51 6.37 12.76
C ILE A 382 5.93 7.76 12.44
N TYR A 383 6.13 8.24 11.22
CA TYR A 383 5.62 9.54 10.80
C TYR A 383 4.12 9.60 10.58
N THR A 384 3.43 8.48 10.36
CA THR A 384 1.95 8.43 10.33
C THR A 384 1.36 8.39 11.74
N THR A 385 2.02 7.72 12.69
CA THR A 385 1.58 7.68 14.10
C THR A 385 1.69 9.03 14.82
N ILE A 386 2.69 9.85 14.53
CA ILE A 386 2.85 11.16 15.18
C ILE A 386 1.62 12.08 14.98
N PRO A 387 1.19 12.41 13.75
CA PRO A 387 -0.01 13.22 13.53
C PRO A 387 -1.26 12.50 14.04
N ALA A 388 -1.32 11.17 14.00
CA ALA A 388 -2.44 10.41 14.56
C ALA A 388 -2.60 10.63 16.07
N LEU A 389 -1.50 10.56 16.83
CA LEU A 389 -1.51 10.84 18.26
C LEU A 389 -1.86 12.31 18.53
N VAL A 390 -1.28 13.25 17.78
CA VAL A 390 -1.56 14.68 17.95
C VAL A 390 -3.04 14.98 17.73
N VAL A 391 -3.60 14.55 16.59
CA VAL A 391 -5.00 14.80 16.24
C VAL A 391 -5.93 14.02 17.17
N GLY A 392 -5.65 12.75 17.41
CA GLY A 392 -6.45 11.89 18.29
C GLY A 392 -6.54 12.41 19.73
N ILE A 393 -5.40 12.76 20.33
CA ILE A 393 -5.36 13.32 21.70
C ILE A 393 -6.00 14.71 21.74
N ALA A 394 -5.75 15.57 20.74
CA ALA A 394 -6.39 16.88 20.67
C ALA A 394 -7.92 16.76 20.60
N LEU A 395 -8.44 15.86 19.76
CA LEU A 395 -9.87 15.54 19.70
C LEU A 395 -10.40 14.98 21.02
N HIS A 396 -9.61 14.19 21.74
CA HIS A 396 -10.04 13.65 23.03
C HIS A 396 -10.11 14.72 24.14
N LEU A 397 -9.17 15.68 24.15
CA LEU A 397 -9.05 16.69 25.21
C LEU A 397 -9.92 17.94 24.96
N LEU A 398 -9.89 18.50 23.76
CA LEU A 398 -10.57 19.78 23.44
C LEU A 398 -12.09 19.62 23.33
N PHE A 399 -12.49 18.40 23.07
CA PHE A 399 -13.77 18.04 22.49
C PHE A 399 -14.41 16.89 23.30
N GLY A 400 -13.66 16.34 24.26
CA GLY A 400 -14.08 15.29 25.18
C GLY A 400 -14.19 13.91 24.52
N PRO A 401 -14.57 12.86 25.28
CA PRO A 401 -14.93 11.56 24.72
C PRO A 401 -16.14 11.64 23.76
N MET A 402 -16.90 12.74 23.81
CA MET A 402 -18.21 12.96 23.19
C MET A 402 -18.20 14.01 22.07
N PHE A 403 -17.31 13.93 21.08
CA PHE A 403 -17.76 14.41 19.76
C PHE A 403 -18.81 13.42 19.26
N GLY A 404 -20.05 13.73 19.61
CA GLY A 404 -21.24 12.95 19.34
C GLY A 404 -21.49 12.79 17.84
N PHE A 405 -20.82 11.82 17.22
CA PHE A 405 -21.51 10.94 16.27
C PHE A 405 -21.82 9.59 16.91
N GLY A 406 -21.94 9.54 18.24
CA GLY A 406 -22.82 8.57 18.87
C GLY A 406 -24.20 8.80 18.29
N VAL A 407 -24.60 7.93 17.36
CA VAL A 407 -25.96 7.64 16.90
C VAL A 407 -26.97 8.69 17.40
N LEU A 408 -27.03 9.84 16.71
CA LEU A 408 -28.13 10.77 16.92
C LEU A 408 -29.36 10.19 16.22
N GLY A 409 -30.13 9.41 16.99
CA GLY A 409 -31.50 8.99 16.68
C GLY A 409 -31.59 7.71 15.88
#